data_AF-A0A812SGJ6-F1
#
_entry.id   AF-A0A812SGJ6-F1
#
_cell.length_a   1.000
_cell.length_b   1.000
_cell.length_c   1.000
_cell.angle_alpha   90.00
_cell.angle_beta   90.00
_cell.angle_gamma   90.00
#
_symmetry.space_group_name_H-M   'P 1'
#
loop_
_entity.id
_entity.type
_entity.pdbx_description
1 polymer ?
#
loop_
_entity_poly.entity_id
_entity_poly.type
_entity_poly.pdbx_seq_one_letter_code
_entity_poly.pdbx_strand_id
1 'polypeptide(L)'
;MVIATAAAAAAAGMTPGTATKVFEYNRDNFMEDREQRMKKEFRERRYRVVQAQLWRQDVRDFVSLTEQKMSLYLIINVLLLSFTVTMWVEGQLPETTPDWLVMGYQIASVVAFSYLVLTIWLAMHAAIAAQSYQTRVLTQLVRLPIPTWKELEAARTAGSEFEKVESRQMFRVPFVTGKQEDFVPGHSASPDDETRSLEESRNTGGPDKVHGAVATDPWGLEQRGDGIYELGCYSGAEVAELRHVKLLRQAAVYWQTYDAFARVSMSVGINQLMLGMSYYILGSEP
;
A
#
# COMPACT_ATOMS: atom_id res chain seq x y z
N MET A 1 -34.74 35.60 15.00
CA MET A 1 -34.59 36.86 15.76
C MET A 1 -34.92 36.73 17.26
N VAL A 2 -35.82 35.82 17.67
CA VAL A 2 -36.25 35.65 19.09
C VAL A 2 -35.21 34.98 20.00
N ILE A 3 -34.32 34.14 19.46
CA ILE A 3 -33.30 33.44 20.26
C ILE A 3 -32.12 34.37 20.62
N ALA A 4 -31.80 35.34 19.74
CA ALA A 4 -30.73 36.31 19.97
C ALA A 4 -31.03 37.28 21.13
N THR A 5 -32.30 37.57 21.36
CA THR A 5 -32.74 38.41 22.49
C THR A 5 -32.72 37.66 23.82
N ALA A 6 -32.90 36.33 23.82
CA ALA A 6 -32.87 35.53 25.05
C ALA A 6 -31.44 35.31 25.58
N ALA A 7 -30.46 35.06 24.70
CA ALA A 7 -29.07 34.92 25.10
C ALA A 7 -28.47 36.24 25.61
N ALA A 8 -28.81 37.37 24.98
CA ALA A 8 -28.40 38.70 25.44
C ALA A 8 -29.08 39.08 26.77
N ALA A 9 -30.35 38.71 26.97
CA ALA A 9 -31.05 38.94 28.23
C ALA A 9 -30.52 38.07 29.39
N ALA A 10 -30.11 36.83 29.11
CA ALA A 10 -29.47 35.97 30.11
C ALA A 10 -28.08 36.50 30.51
N ALA A 11 -27.32 37.06 29.57
CA ALA A 11 -26.04 37.71 29.86
C ALA A 11 -26.21 39.03 30.64
N ALA A 12 -27.29 39.78 30.40
CA ALA A 12 -27.58 41.04 31.09
C ALA A 12 -28.07 40.86 32.54
N GLY A 13 -28.54 39.67 32.93
CA GLY A 13 -28.97 39.33 34.29
C GLY A 13 -27.91 38.64 35.15
N MET A 14 -26.72 38.35 34.60
CA MET A 14 -25.64 37.68 35.31
C MET A 14 -24.89 38.67 36.19
N THR A 15 -24.80 38.36 37.49
CA THR A 15 -23.90 39.10 38.39
C THR A 15 -22.45 38.97 37.87
N PRO A 16 -21.58 39.99 38.04
CA PRO A 16 -20.23 39.99 37.48
C PRO A 16 -19.44 38.71 37.75
N GLY A 17 -19.62 38.09 38.92
CA GLY A 17 -18.97 36.82 39.30
C GLY A 17 -19.54 35.55 38.66
N THR A 18 -20.72 35.61 38.03
CA THR A 18 -21.27 34.50 37.22
C THR A 18 -20.85 34.60 35.75
N ALA A 19 -20.72 35.81 35.22
CA ALA A 19 -20.21 36.05 33.87
C ALA A 19 -18.73 35.61 33.73
N THR A 20 -17.89 35.88 34.75
CA THR A 20 -16.49 35.41 34.76
C THR A 20 -16.40 33.88 34.78
N LYS A 21 -17.22 33.21 35.59
CA LYS A 21 -17.24 31.74 35.65
C LYS A 21 -17.69 31.08 34.35
N VAL A 22 -18.67 31.67 33.66
CA VAL A 22 -19.12 31.16 32.35
C VAL A 22 -18.05 31.40 31.27
N PHE A 23 -17.36 32.53 31.33
CA PHE A 23 -16.23 32.80 30.43
C PHE A 23 -15.07 31.83 30.67
N GLU A 24 -14.68 31.59 31.93
CA GLU A 24 -13.64 30.63 32.31
C GLU A 24 -14.02 29.21 31.85
N TYR A 25 -15.25 28.78 32.11
CA TYR A 25 -15.76 27.48 31.65
C TYR A 25 -15.69 27.32 30.13
N ASN A 26 -16.08 28.35 29.36
CA ASN A 26 -16.04 28.30 27.90
C ASN A 26 -14.61 28.32 27.34
N ARG A 27 -13.72 29.09 27.97
CA ARG A 27 -12.30 29.10 27.61
C ARG A 27 -11.67 27.74 27.87
N ASP A 28 -11.94 27.14 29.02
CA ASP A 28 -11.35 25.85 29.41
C ASP A 28 -11.88 24.72 28.50
N ASN A 29 -13.19 24.69 28.21
CA ASN A 29 -13.77 23.78 27.23
C ASN A 29 -13.19 23.97 25.81
N PHE A 30 -12.97 25.22 25.40
CA PHE A 30 -12.34 25.50 24.10
C PHE A 30 -10.92 24.96 24.05
N MET A 31 -10.14 25.14 25.13
CA MET A 31 -8.78 24.60 25.23
C MET A 31 -8.79 23.06 25.20
N GLU A 32 -9.72 22.40 25.90
CA GLU A 32 -9.86 20.94 25.87
C GLU A 32 -10.23 20.40 24.48
N ASP A 33 -11.22 21.00 23.82
CA ASP A 33 -11.62 20.61 22.46
C ASP A 33 -10.44 20.78 21.47
N ARG A 34 -9.69 21.88 21.58
CA ARG A 34 -8.48 22.09 20.77
C ARG A 34 -7.38 21.07 21.06
N GLU A 35 -7.15 20.73 22.32
CA GLU A 35 -6.19 19.68 22.67
C GLU A 35 -6.60 18.32 22.09
N GLN A 36 -7.89 17.98 22.14
CA GLN A 36 -8.42 16.74 21.56
C GLN A 36 -8.26 16.70 20.03
N ARG A 37 -8.51 17.82 19.34
CA ARG A 37 -8.30 17.94 17.89
C ARG A 37 -6.85 17.78 17.50
N MET A 38 -5.94 18.46 18.21
CA MET A 38 -4.50 18.29 18.02
C MET A 38 -4.08 16.83 18.22
N LYS A 39 -4.58 16.18 19.29
CA LYS A 39 -4.35 14.74 19.51
C LYS A 39 -4.94 13.87 18.40
N LYS A 40 -6.07 14.24 17.78
CA LYS A 40 -6.66 13.54 16.63
C LYS A 40 -5.75 13.67 15.41
N GLU A 41 -5.29 14.88 15.07
CA GLU A 41 -4.39 15.12 13.93
C GLU A 41 -3.06 14.38 14.08
N PHE A 42 -2.44 14.42 15.27
CA PHE A 42 -1.20 13.66 15.51
C PHE A 42 -1.42 12.14 15.39
N ARG A 43 -2.59 11.64 15.84
CA ARG A 43 -2.95 10.23 15.66
C ARG A 43 -3.13 9.88 14.19
N GLU A 44 -3.83 10.71 13.42
CA GLU A 44 -4.01 10.51 11.99
C GLU A 44 -2.67 10.48 11.24
N ARG A 45 -1.79 11.45 11.51
CA ARG A 45 -0.42 11.45 10.94
C ARG A 45 0.36 10.19 11.33
N ARG A 46 0.22 9.73 12.57
CA ARG A 46 0.84 8.47 13.03
C ARG A 46 0.29 7.28 12.24
N TYR A 47 -1.02 7.19 12.02
CA TYR A 47 -1.61 6.12 11.22
C TYR A 47 -1.12 6.13 9.77
N ARG A 48 -0.97 7.31 9.13
CA ARG A 48 -0.38 7.41 7.78
C ARG A 48 1.07 6.93 7.71
N VAL A 49 1.87 7.22 8.73
CA VAL A 49 3.25 6.71 8.82
C VAL A 49 3.26 5.19 8.96
N VAL A 50 2.41 4.63 9.83
CA VAL A 50 2.30 3.17 10.00
C VAL A 50 1.82 2.51 8.71
N GLN A 51 0.84 3.08 8.03
CA GLN A 51 0.36 2.60 6.73
C GLN A 51 1.48 2.58 5.69
N ALA A 52 2.27 3.66 5.60
CA ALA A 52 3.43 3.70 4.70
C ALA A 52 4.50 2.64 5.09
N GLN A 53 4.68 2.34 6.38
CA GLN A 53 5.56 1.26 6.82
C GLN A 53 5.04 -0.12 6.40
N LEU A 54 3.74 -0.37 6.53
CA LEU A 54 3.08 -1.60 6.07
C LEU A 54 3.29 -1.78 4.56
N TRP A 55 3.06 -0.74 3.75
CA TRP A 55 3.31 -0.82 2.30
C TRP A 55 4.76 -1.17 1.96
N ARG A 56 5.73 -0.65 2.72
CA ARG A 56 7.15 -0.99 2.55
C ARG A 56 7.45 -2.43 2.97
N GLN A 57 6.70 -2.98 3.91
CA GLN A 57 6.81 -4.38 4.31
C GLN A 57 6.23 -5.28 3.21
N ASP A 58 5.04 -4.97 2.69
CA ASP A 58 4.40 -5.73 1.62
C ASP A 58 5.28 -5.83 0.36
N VAL A 59 5.93 -4.73 -0.04
CA VAL A 59 6.87 -4.73 -1.17
C VAL A 59 8.07 -5.65 -0.91
N ARG A 60 8.58 -5.67 0.32
CA ARG A 60 9.71 -6.54 0.70
C ARG A 60 9.30 -8.00 0.71
N ASP A 61 8.13 -8.31 1.28
CA ASP A 61 7.64 -9.68 1.40
C ASP A 61 7.26 -10.28 0.03
N PHE A 62 6.76 -9.47 -0.89
CA PHE A 62 6.50 -9.91 -2.26
C PHE A 62 7.78 -10.27 -3.02
N VAL A 63 8.83 -9.44 -2.90
CA VAL A 63 10.09 -9.69 -3.59
C VAL A 63 10.86 -10.83 -2.93
N SER A 64 10.86 -10.93 -1.60
CA SER A 64 11.54 -12.00 -0.86
C SER A 64 11.00 -13.38 -1.22
N LEU A 65 9.69 -13.51 -1.48
CA LEU A 65 9.10 -14.75 -1.99
C LEU A 65 9.71 -15.16 -3.35
N THR A 66 9.90 -14.19 -4.25
CA THR A 66 10.53 -14.45 -5.56
C THR A 66 12.00 -14.82 -5.40
N GLU A 67 12.72 -14.11 -4.54
CA GLU A 67 14.13 -14.38 -4.26
C GLU A 67 14.35 -15.78 -3.68
N GLN A 68 13.55 -16.17 -2.67
CA GLN A 68 13.63 -17.49 -2.06
C GLN A 68 13.36 -18.59 -3.10
N LYS A 69 12.36 -18.38 -3.96
CA LYS A 69 12.05 -19.29 -5.06
C LYS A 69 13.19 -19.41 -6.07
N MET A 70 13.82 -18.31 -6.48
CA MET A 70 14.97 -18.34 -7.40
C MET A 70 16.19 -19.02 -6.79
N SER A 71 16.44 -18.80 -5.50
CA SER A 71 17.50 -19.47 -4.75
C SER A 71 17.32 -20.99 -4.75
N LEU A 72 16.09 -21.48 -4.56
CA LEU A 72 15.78 -22.91 -4.67
C LEU A 72 16.07 -23.46 -6.07
N TYR A 73 15.74 -22.71 -7.13
CA TYR A 73 16.09 -23.12 -8.50
C TYR A 73 17.60 -23.20 -8.70
N LEU A 74 18.37 -22.24 -8.19
CA LEU A 74 19.82 -22.28 -8.29
C LEU A 74 20.40 -23.50 -7.59
N ILE A 75 19.97 -23.80 -6.36
CA ILE A 75 20.46 -24.96 -5.60
C ILE A 75 20.18 -26.27 -6.34
N ILE A 76 18.93 -26.47 -6.80
CA ILE A 76 18.57 -27.71 -7.49
C ILE A 76 19.33 -27.85 -8.82
N ASN A 77 19.47 -26.77 -9.59
CA ASN A 77 20.20 -26.84 -10.85
C ASN A 77 21.69 -27.09 -10.66
N VAL A 78 22.34 -26.56 -9.62
CA VAL A 78 23.75 -26.87 -9.33
C VAL A 78 23.94 -28.35 -8.99
N LEU A 79 23.01 -28.95 -8.21
CA LEU A 79 23.04 -30.38 -7.90
C LEU A 79 22.87 -31.24 -9.16
N LEU A 80 21.87 -30.92 -10.01
CA LEU A 80 21.63 -31.63 -11.26
C LEU A 80 22.78 -31.46 -12.25
N LEU A 81 23.38 -30.27 -12.30
CA LEU A 81 24.54 -29.99 -13.13
C LEU A 81 25.74 -30.84 -12.69
N SER A 82 25.98 -30.96 -11.38
CA SER A 82 27.01 -31.87 -10.86
C SER A 82 26.75 -33.31 -11.31
N PHE A 83 25.50 -33.78 -11.27
CA PHE A 83 25.16 -35.12 -11.75
C PHE A 83 25.41 -35.28 -13.26
N THR A 84 25.04 -34.30 -14.09
CA THR A 84 25.32 -34.34 -15.53
C THR A 84 26.82 -34.41 -15.83
N VAL A 85 27.65 -33.70 -15.06
CA VAL A 85 29.11 -33.70 -15.24
C VAL A 85 29.71 -35.03 -14.82
N THR A 86 29.30 -35.60 -13.68
CA THR A 86 29.76 -36.94 -13.25
C THR A 86 29.37 -38.00 -14.27
N MET A 87 28.12 -37.94 -14.76
CA MET A 87 27.64 -38.86 -15.79
C MET A 87 28.48 -38.74 -17.07
N TRP A 88 28.83 -37.52 -17.50
CA TRP A 88 29.67 -37.31 -18.67
C TRP A 88 31.09 -37.88 -18.53
N VAL A 89 31.71 -37.76 -17.35
CA VAL A 89 33.09 -38.20 -17.11
C VAL A 89 33.20 -39.70 -16.87
N GLU A 90 32.30 -40.26 -16.06
CA GLU A 90 32.36 -41.66 -15.61
C GLU A 90 31.48 -42.60 -16.46
N GLY A 91 30.44 -42.08 -17.11
CA GLY A 91 29.48 -42.83 -17.90
C GLY A 91 29.99 -43.19 -19.30
N GLN A 92 31.17 -43.80 -19.39
CA GLN A 92 31.67 -44.35 -20.65
C GLN A 92 30.95 -45.67 -20.95
N LEU A 93 30.35 -45.75 -22.14
CA LEU A 93 29.70 -46.95 -22.63
C LEU A 93 30.74 -47.95 -23.17
N PRO A 94 30.49 -49.28 -23.08
CA PRO A 94 31.38 -50.27 -23.66
C PRO A 94 31.54 -50.09 -25.17
N GLU A 95 32.73 -50.37 -25.71
CA GLU A 95 33.04 -50.25 -27.15
C GLU A 95 32.15 -51.15 -28.05
N THR A 96 31.42 -52.10 -27.47
CA THR A 96 30.48 -52.99 -28.16
C THR A 96 29.11 -52.37 -28.41
N THR A 97 28.81 -51.19 -27.86
CA THR A 97 27.51 -50.54 -28.04
C THR A 97 27.36 -49.92 -29.43
N PRO A 98 26.15 -49.92 -30.03
CA PRO A 98 25.93 -49.37 -31.35
C PRO A 98 26.04 -47.83 -31.36
N ASP A 99 26.69 -47.28 -32.40
CA ASP A 99 27.03 -45.85 -32.51
C ASP A 99 25.84 -44.89 -32.31
N TRP A 100 24.64 -45.26 -32.78
CA TRP A 100 23.45 -44.42 -32.65
C TRP A 100 23.05 -44.20 -31.19
N LEU A 101 23.29 -45.19 -30.31
CA LEU A 101 22.99 -45.12 -28.89
C LEU A 101 23.98 -44.21 -28.17
N VAL A 102 25.27 -44.35 -28.50
CA VAL A 102 26.35 -43.48 -27.98
C VAL A 102 26.11 -42.03 -28.38
N MET A 103 25.74 -41.78 -29.64
CA MET A 103 25.40 -40.44 -30.12
C MET A 103 24.17 -39.88 -29.40
N GLY A 104 23.12 -40.69 -29.20
CA GLY A 104 21.92 -40.29 -28.44
C GLY A 104 22.23 -39.90 -27.00
N TYR A 105 23.06 -40.69 -26.32
CA TYR A 105 23.55 -40.41 -24.97
C TYR A 105 24.36 -39.11 -24.89
N GLN A 106 25.30 -38.90 -25.81
CA GLN A 106 26.13 -37.69 -25.85
C GLN A 106 25.29 -36.43 -26.11
N ILE A 107 24.37 -36.48 -27.07
CA ILE A 107 23.48 -35.35 -27.38
C ILE A 107 22.57 -35.05 -26.18
N ALA A 108 21.94 -36.07 -25.59
CA ALA A 108 21.07 -35.88 -24.42
C ALA A 108 21.83 -35.23 -23.25
N SER A 109 23.07 -35.66 -23.01
CA SER A 109 23.91 -35.12 -21.93
C SER A 109 24.35 -33.67 -22.18
N VAL A 110 24.77 -33.33 -23.42
CA VAL A 110 25.12 -31.94 -23.79
C VAL A 110 23.91 -31.03 -23.73
N VAL A 111 22.76 -31.49 -24.21
CA VAL A 111 21.51 -30.73 -24.19
C VAL A 111 21.06 -30.51 -22.74
N ALA A 112 21.07 -31.54 -21.90
CA ALA A 112 20.78 -31.41 -20.47
C ALA A 112 21.70 -30.36 -19.80
N PHE A 113 23.01 -30.44 -20.03
CA PHE A 113 23.98 -29.47 -19.52
C PHE A 113 23.65 -28.03 -19.96
N SER A 114 23.38 -27.82 -21.26
CA SER A 114 23.08 -26.49 -21.80
C SER A 114 21.81 -25.87 -21.20
N TYR A 115 20.74 -26.65 -21.02
CA TYR A 115 19.48 -26.17 -20.44
C TYR A 115 19.60 -25.92 -18.93
N LEU A 116 20.40 -26.71 -18.20
CA LEU A 116 20.66 -26.46 -16.77
C LEU A 116 21.47 -25.16 -16.57
N VAL A 117 22.49 -24.91 -17.41
CA VAL A 117 23.24 -23.65 -17.40
C VAL A 117 22.34 -22.46 -17.76
N LEU A 118 21.51 -22.59 -18.80
CA LEU A 118 20.54 -21.57 -19.19
C LEU A 118 19.58 -21.25 -18.03
N THR A 119 19.12 -22.28 -17.31
CA THR A 119 18.25 -22.11 -16.15
C THR A 119 18.94 -21.32 -15.04
N ILE A 120 20.21 -21.63 -14.73
CA ILE A 120 21.01 -20.90 -13.74
C ILE A 120 21.13 -19.42 -14.13
N TRP A 121 21.43 -19.15 -15.40
CA TRP A 121 21.53 -17.79 -15.92
C TRP A 121 20.22 -17.00 -15.76
N LEU A 122 19.09 -17.60 -16.19
CA LEU A 122 17.78 -16.97 -16.12
C LEU A 122 17.33 -16.74 -14.66
N ALA A 123 17.55 -17.71 -13.78
CA ALA A 123 17.22 -17.59 -12.35
C ALA A 123 18.04 -16.48 -11.67
N MET A 124 19.33 -16.38 -12.00
CA MET A 124 20.21 -15.33 -11.49
C MET A 124 19.77 -13.94 -11.99
N HIS A 125 19.44 -13.83 -13.28
CA HIS A 125 18.95 -12.57 -13.85
C HIS A 125 17.61 -12.13 -13.22
N ALA A 126 16.69 -13.07 -13.02
CA ALA A 126 15.41 -12.80 -12.35
C ALA A 126 15.60 -12.31 -10.91
N ALA A 127 16.51 -12.91 -10.14
CA ALA A 127 16.78 -12.53 -8.76
C ALA A 127 17.37 -11.11 -8.66
N ILE A 128 18.39 -10.81 -9.48
CA ILE A 128 19.03 -9.48 -9.51
C ILE A 128 18.04 -8.41 -9.98
N ALA A 129 17.24 -8.71 -11.01
CA ALA A 129 16.21 -7.79 -11.49
C ALA A 129 15.20 -7.48 -10.38
N ALA A 130 14.68 -8.49 -9.69
CA ALA A 130 13.70 -8.31 -8.61
C ALA A 130 14.26 -7.43 -7.47
N GLN A 131 15.50 -7.67 -7.03
CA GLN A 131 16.15 -6.85 -6.00
C GLN A 131 16.38 -5.39 -6.46
N SER A 132 16.77 -5.18 -7.73
CA SER A 132 16.96 -3.83 -8.29
C SER A 132 15.65 -3.04 -8.36
N TYR A 133 14.53 -3.70 -8.70
CA TYR A 133 13.23 -3.04 -8.72
C TYR A 133 12.68 -2.81 -7.32
N GLN A 134 12.89 -3.73 -6.38
CA GLN A 134 12.53 -3.55 -4.97
C GLN A 134 13.17 -2.29 -4.39
N THR A 135 14.47 -2.12 -4.56
CA THR A 135 15.19 -0.94 -4.06
C THR A 135 14.69 0.34 -4.72
N ARG A 136 14.41 0.31 -6.04
CA ARG A 136 13.83 1.44 -6.76
C ARG A 136 12.44 1.82 -6.25
N VAL A 137 11.55 0.86 -6.06
CA VAL A 137 10.19 1.09 -5.53
C VAL A 137 10.25 1.69 -4.12
N LEU A 138 11.11 1.14 -3.26
CA LEU A 138 11.26 1.61 -1.87
C LEU A 138 11.89 3.00 -1.74
N THR A 139 12.71 3.43 -2.71
CA THR A 139 13.42 4.73 -2.64
C THR A 139 12.71 5.84 -3.41
N GLN A 140 12.09 5.52 -4.54
CA GLN A 140 11.50 6.50 -5.45
C GLN A 140 9.98 6.63 -5.29
N LEU A 141 9.28 5.54 -4.96
CA LEU A 141 7.81 5.51 -5.00
C LEU A 141 7.18 5.49 -3.61
N VAL A 142 7.72 4.70 -2.68
CA VAL A 142 7.15 4.54 -1.32
C VAL A 142 7.95 5.36 -0.31
N ARG A 143 7.87 6.68 -0.43
CA ARG A 143 8.44 7.62 0.54
C ARG A 143 7.48 7.82 1.72
N LEU A 144 8.04 8.01 2.91
CA LEU A 144 7.25 8.33 4.10
C LEU A 144 6.61 9.72 3.95
N PRO A 145 5.34 9.90 4.33
CA PRO A 145 4.75 11.22 4.41
C PRO A 145 5.36 11.97 5.60
N ILE A 146 6.33 12.84 5.33
CA ILE A 146 6.92 13.73 6.34
C ILE A 146 6.10 15.02 6.33
N PRO A 147 5.57 15.46 7.49
CA PRO A 147 4.78 16.69 7.54
C PRO A 147 5.65 17.88 7.15
N THR A 148 5.06 18.81 6.39
CA THR A 148 5.77 20.04 6.06
C THR A 148 5.89 20.95 7.28
N TRP A 149 6.92 21.82 7.30
CA TRP A 149 7.10 22.77 8.40
C TRP A 149 5.87 23.67 8.59
N LYS A 150 5.20 24.04 7.49
CA LYS A 150 3.94 24.80 7.51
C LYS A 150 2.81 24.06 8.23
N GLU A 151 2.67 22.76 7.98
CA GLU A 151 1.70 21.90 8.68
C GLU A 151 2.05 21.70 10.15
N LEU A 152 3.32 21.79 10.52
CA LEU A 152 3.78 21.75 11.91
C LEU A 152 3.53 23.09 12.62
N GLU A 153 3.78 24.21 11.93
CA GLU A 153 3.54 25.55 12.44
C GLU A 153 2.05 25.85 12.58
N ALA A 154 1.21 25.37 11.66
CA ALA A 154 -0.25 25.45 11.77
C ALA A 154 -0.75 24.71 13.02
N ALA A 155 -0.16 23.56 13.35
CA ALA A 155 -0.48 22.85 14.59
C ALA A 155 -0.02 23.60 15.85
N ARG A 156 0.98 24.49 15.75
CA ARG A 156 1.51 25.28 16.88
C ARG A 156 0.66 26.50 17.21
N THR A 157 -0.07 27.08 16.26
CA THR A 157 -0.83 28.34 16.47
C THR A 157 -2.14 28.20 17.25
N ALA A 158 -2.37 27.05 17.90
CA ALA A 158 -3.64 26.66 18.53
C ALA A 158 -4.18 27.65 19.59
N GLY A 159 -3.31 28.34 20.34
CA GLY A 159 -3.73 29.28 21.39
C GLY A 159 -4.11 30.67 20.88
N SER A 160 -3.48 31.14 19.79
CA SER A 160 -3.74 32.49 19.26
C SER A 160 -5.00 32.59 18.42
N GLU A 161 -5.61 31.45 18.07
CA GLU A 161 -6.89 31.41 17.36
C GLU A 161 -8.07 31.74 18.26
N PHE A 162 -7.97 31.55 19.59
CA PHE A 162 -9.06 31.88 20.52
C PHE A 162 -9.46 33.36 20.45
N GLU A 163 -8.48 34.25 20.23
CA GLU A 163 -8.69 35.70 20.09
C GLU A 163 -9.35 36.09 18.76
N LYS A 164 -9.37 35.18 17.79
CA LYS A 164 -9.93 35.41 16.44
C LYS A 164 -11.34 34.83 16.29
N VAL A 165 -11.83 34.05 17.26
CA VAL A 165 -13.17 33.46 17.22
C VAL A 165 -14.22 34.54 17.51
N GLU A 166 -15.34 34.49 16.80
CA GLU A 166 -16.44 35.44 16.98
C GLU A 166 -16.99 35.36 18.41
N SER A 167 -17.23 36.52 19.05
CA SER A 167 -17.69 36.62 20.44
C SER A 167 -18.98 35.83 20.73
N ARG A 168 -19.83 35.64 19.72
CA ARG A 168 -21.04 34.80 19.80
C ARG A 168 -20.75 33.31 19.96
N GLN A 169 -19.64 32.81 19.42
CA GLN A 169 -19.22 31.41 19.57
C GLN A 169 -18.44 31.19 20.88
N MET A 170 -17.92 32.27 21.49
CA MET A 170 -17.18 32.24 22.77
C MET A 170 -18.10 32.10 24.00
N PHE A 171 -19.37 32.55 23.93
CA PHE A 171 -20.32 32.46 25.05
C PHE A 171 -21.32 31.32 24.84
N ARG A 172 -20.94 30.11 25.27
CA ARG A 172 -21.84 28.95 25.34
C ARG A 172 -22.41 28.80 26.74
N VAL A 173 -23.70 28.49 26.83
CA VAL A 173 -24.36 28.10 28.08
C VAL A 173 -24.80 26.63 27.95
N PRO A 174 -24.35 25.73 28.83
CA PRO A 174 -24.75 24.32 28.81
C PRO A 174 -26.28 24.17 28.73
N PHE A 175 -26.76 23.23 27.92
CA PHE A 175 -28.18 22.84 27.74
C PHE A 175 -29.12 23.85 27.07
N VAL A 176 -28.75 25.13 26.95
CA VAL A 176 -29.58 26.19 26.31
C VAL A 176 -29.15 26.45 24.87
N THR A 177 -27.87 26.26 24.59
CA THR A 177 -27.27 26.53 23.28
C THR A 177 -27.30 25.23 22.47
N GLY A 178 -27.96 25.23 21.31
CA GLY A 178 -28.11 24.06 20.42
C GLY A 178 -26.78 23.50 19.90
N LYS A 179 -26.84 22.54 18.97
CA LYS A 179 -25.63 21.95 18.39
C LYS A 179 -24.81 23.04 17.69
N GLN A 180 -23.49 22.88 17.70
CA GLN A 180 -22.53 23.85 17.13
C GLN A 180 -22.78 24.15 15.64
N GLU A 181 -23.44 23.21 14.96
CA GLU A 181 -23.88 23.23 13.57
C GLU A 181 -24.86 24.40 13.27
N ASP A 182 -25.67 24.83 14.25
CA ASP A 182 -26.78 25.79 14.06
C ASP A 182 -26.34 27.27 14.04
N PHE A 183 -25.12 27.58 14.51
CA PHE A 183 -24.65 28.96 14.70
C PHE A 183 -23.78 29.49 13.56
N VAL A 184 -23.68 28.74 12.47
CA VAL A 184 -22.90 29.14 11.30
C VAL A 184 -23.84 29.81 10.29
N PRO A 185 -23.56 31.06 9.87
CA PRO A 185 -24.38 31.74 8.88
C PRO A 185 -24.27 30.98 7.54
N GLY A 186 -25.28 30.17 7.24
CA GLY A 186 -25.33 29.33 6.03
C GLY A 186 -26.02 27.98 6.20
N HIS A 187 -26.25 27.51 7.42
CA HIS A 187 -26.99 26.26 7.69
C HIS A 187 -28.41 26.55 8.21
N SER A 188 -29.24 27.21 7.40
CA SER A 188 -30.69 27.12 7.56
C SER A 188 -31.14 25.83 6.88
N ALA A 189 -31.58 24.85 7.66
CA ALA A 189 -32.16 23.60 7.20
C ALA A 189 -33.18 23.83 6.06
N SER A 190 -32.81 23.44 4.83
CA SER A 190 -33.75 23.20 3.73
C SER A 190 -34.18 21.72 3.79
N PRO A 191 -35.48 21.42 3.90
CA PRO A 191 -35.97 20.06 4.19
C PRO A 191 -36.08 19.13 2.95
N ASP A 192 -35.27 19.32 1.90
CA ASP A 192 -35.55 18.70 0.58
C ASP A 192 -34.51 17.68 0.07
N ASP A 193 -33.60 17.16 0.90
CA ASP A 193 -32.50 16.29 0.41
C ASP A 193 -32.57 14.81 0.87
N GLU A 194 -33.77 14.23 0.91
CA GLU A 194 -33.96 12.79 1.19
C GLU A 194 -34.44 11.95 -0.02
N THR A 195 -34.52 12.50 -1.23
CA THR A 195 -35.06 11.74 -2.38
C THR A 195 -34.25 11.88 -3.67
N ARG A 196 -32.97 11.48 -3.65
CA ARG A 196 -32.25 11.10 -4.88
C ARG A 196 -31.00 10.27 -4.60
N SER A 197 -31.22 9.02 -4.20
CA SER A 197 -30.29 7.94 -4.51
C SER A 197 -30.94 7.03 -5.55
N LEU A 198 -30.12 6.49 -6.45
CA LEU A 198 -30.44 5.63 -7.60
C LEU A 198 -30.68 6.38 -8.93
N GLU A 199 -29.58 6.78 -9.58
CA GLU A 199 -29.27 6.57 -11.00
C GLU A 199 -28.22 7.58 -11.47
N GLU A 200 -26.93 7.21 -11.42
CA GLU A 200 -26.00 7.44 -12.53
C GLU A 200 -24.61 6.86 -12.18
N SER A 201 -24.40 5.62 -12.61
CA SER A 201 -23.07 5.05 -12.77
C SER A 201 -22.81 4.98 -14.27
N ARG A 202 -22.09 5.98 -14.82
CA ARG A 202 -21.30 5.83 -16.05
C ARG A 202 -20.37 7.03 -16.29
N ASN A 203 -19.08 6.78 -16.03
CA ASN A 203 -17.93 7.17 -16.85
C ASN A 203 -17.73 8.68 -17.18
N THR A 204 -16.67 9.29 -16.66
CA THR A 204 -15.43 9.62 -17.42
C THR A 204 -14.54 10.57 -16.61
N GLY A 205 -13.22 10.33 -16.68
CA GLY A 205 -12.22 11.18 -16.04
C GLY A 205 -12.10 12.55 -16.71
N GLY A 206 -11.99 13.59 -15.88
CA GLY A 206 -11.65 14.96 -16.24
C GLY A 206 -11.47 15.79 -14.95
N PRO A 207 -10.53 16.75 -14.90
CA PRO A 207 -10.24 17.50 -13.69
C PRO A 207 -11.19 18.70 -13.60
N ASP A 208 -12.17 18.67 -12.71
CA ASP A 208 -13.03 19.84 -12.51
C ASP A 208 -13.31 20.12 -11.02
N LYS A 209 -12.78 21.27 -10.61
CA LYS A 209 -13.46 22.32 -9.82
C LYS A 209 -14.15 21.88 -8.53
N VAL A 210 -13.37 21.91 -7.45
CA VAL A 210 -13.90 22.13 -6.09
C VAL A 210 -13.73 23.61 -5.74
N HIS A 211 -14.69 24.42 -6.16
CA HIS A 211 -14.92 25.73 -5.54
C HIS A 211 -16.43 25.93 -5.41
N GLY A 212 -16.91 26.01 -4.17
CA GLY A 212 -18.23 26.57 -3.91
C GLY A 212 -19.02 25.98 -2.74
N ALA A 213 -18.45 25.90 -1.53
CA ALA A 213 -19.17 26.11 -0.28
C ALA A 213 -18.14 26.14 0.85
N VAL A 214 -18.03 27.25 1.57
CA VAL A 214 -17.18 27.37 2.75
C VAL A 214 -17.78 26.47 3.82
N ALA A 215 -17.31 25.23 3.84
CA ALA A 215 -17.67 24.25 4.85
C ALA A 215 -17.30 24.82 6.22
N THR A 216 -18.18 24.60 7.18
CA THR A 216 -18.06 24.79 8.64
C THR A 216 -16.91 23.98 9.26
N ASP A 217 -15.95 23.60 8.45
CA ASP A 217 -14.72 22.94 8.81
C ASP A 217 -13.66 23.39 7.79
N PRO A 218 -12.90 24.46 8.07
CA PRO A 218 -11.85 24.93 7.17
C PRO A 218 -10.76 23.87 6.93
N TRP A 219 -10.80 22.74 7.64
CA TRP A 219 -9.84 21.63 7.57
C TRP A 219 -10.46 20.28 7.13
N GLY A 220 -11.78 20.16 6.99
CA GLY A 220 -12.47 18.98 6.45
C GLY A 220 -12.46 17.70 7.34
N LEU A 221 -12.30 17.84 8.65
CA LEU A 221 -12.22 16.81 9.68
C LEU A 221 -13.56 16.23 10.20
N GLU A 222 -14.69 16.92 9.98
CA GLU A 222 -16.07 16.51 10.28
C GLU A 222 -16.72 15.80 9.09
N GLN A 223 -16.04 15.75 7.93
CA GLN A 223 -16.50 14.90 6.83
C GLN A 223 -16.45 13.43 7.24
N ARG A 224 -17.55 12.74 6.96
CA ARG A 224 -17.69 11.30 7.17
C ARG A 224 -16.57 10.59 6.41
N GLY A 225 -15.70 9.87 7.14
CA GLY A 225 -14.48 9.24 6.60
C GLY A 225 -14.71 8.12 5.59
N ASP A 226 -15.97 7.83 5.27
CA ASP A 226 -16.43 6.79 4.36
C ASP A 226 -15.88 6.96 2.93
N GLY A 227 -15.47 8.19 2.56
CA GLY A 227 -14.83 8.50 1.27
C GLY A 227 -13.30 8.60 1.28
N ILE A 228 -12.66 8.46 2.45
CA ILE A 228 -11.20 8.54 2.55
C ILE A 228 -10.63 7.19 2.14
N TYR A 229 -10.03 7.14 0.96
CA TYR A 229 -9.37 5.95 0.40
C TYR A 229 -8.39 5.28 1.38
N GLU A 230 -7.88 5.99 2.38
CA GLU A 230 -6.93 5.47 3.36
C GLU A 230 -7.58 4.77 4.57
N LEU A 231 -8.90 4.96 4.81
CA LEU A 231 -9.62 4.42 5.97
C LEU A 231 -10.54 3.23 5.65
N GLY A 232 -10.72 2.86 4.37
CA GLY A 232 -11.52 1.71 3.97
C GLY A 232 -10.88 0.38 4.41
N CYS A 233 -11.64 -0.48 5.08
CA CYS A 233 -11.27 -1.89 5.26
C CYS A 233 -11.49 -2.65 3.95
N TYR A 234 -10.58 -2.47 2.98
CA TYR A 234 -10.63 -3.21 1.72
C TYR A 234 -10.37 -4.69 1.99
N SER A 235 -11.36 -5.53 1.68
CA SER A 235 -11.24 -6.98 1.76
C SER A 235 -11.42 -7.59 0.37
N GLY A 236 -10.62 -8.60 0.04
CA GLY A 236 -10.74 -9.34 -1.21
C GLY A 236 -10.28 -8.55 -2.44
N ALA A 237 -11.17 -8.43 -3.45
CA ALA A 237 -10.84 -7.92 -4.77
C ALA A 237 -10.35 -6.45 -4.77
N GLU A 238 -10.80 -5.65 -3.81
CA GLU A 238 -10.42 -4.24 -3.69
C GLU A 238 -8.95 -4.06 -3.26
N VAL A 239 -8.37 -5.04 -2.56
CA VAL A 239 -6.94 -5.05 -2.20
C VAL A 239 -6.06 -5.13 -3.45
N ALA A 240 -6.52 -5.85 -4.47
CA ALA A 240 -5.81 -5.93 -5.76
C ALA A 240 -5.82 -4.60 -6.52
N GLU A 241 -6.72 -3.68 -6.17
CA GLU A 241 -6.81 -2.37 -6.81
C GLU A 241 -5.92 -1.30 -6.18
N LEU A 242 -5.31 -1.62 -5.03
CA LEU A 242 -4.46 -0.69 -4.31
C LEU A 242 -3.29 -0.23 -5.19
N ARG A 243 -3.02 1.08 -5.17
CA ARG A 243 -2.01 1.72 -6.04
C ARG A 243 -0.63 1.06 -5.92
N HIS A 244 -0.19 0.72 -4.70
CA HIS A 244 1.11 0.09 -4.48
C HIS A 244 1.16 -1.34 -5.05
N VAL A 245 0.05 -2.10 -4.98
CA VAL A 245 -0.06 -3.45 -5.59
C VAL A 245 -0.02 -3.36 -7.12
N LYS A 246 -0.72 -2.39 -7.71
CA LYS A 246 -0.69 -2.15 -9.17
C LYS A 246 0.72 -1.81 -9.66
N LEU A 247 1.42 -0.92 -8.95
CA LEU A 247 2.82 -0.58 -9.27
C LEU A 247 3.74 -1.80 -9.15
N LEU A 248 3.55 -2.62 -8.12
CA LEU A 248 4.34 -3.83 -7.93
C LEU A 248 4.08 -4.87 -9.02
N ARG A 249 2.83 -5.05 -9.45
CA ARG A 249 2.47 -5.92 -10.58
C ARG A 249 3.11 -5.45 -11.88
N GLN A 250 3.12 -4.14 -12.14
CA GLN A 250 3.79 -3.58 -13.31
C GLN A 250 5.30 -3.83 -13.26
N ALA A 251 5.92 -3.70 -12.09
CA ALA A 251 7.33 -4.03 -11.91
C ALA A 251 7.58 -5.53 -12.15
N ALA A 252 6.69 -6.40 -11.65
CA ALA A 252 6.84 -7.85 -11.75
C ALA A 252 6.96 -8.39 -13.18
N VAL A 253 6.35 -7.70 -14.14
CA VAL A 253 6.45 -8.04 -15.57
C VAL A 253 7.91 -8.14 -16.04
N TYR A 254 8.83 -7.34 -15.46
CA TYR A 254 10.23 -7.32 -15.88
C TYR A 254 11.02 -8.58 -15.48
N TRP A 255 10.63 -9.29 -14.42
CA TRP A 255 11.34 -10.51 -13.99
C TRP A 255 10.52 -11.80 -14.13
N GLN A 256 9.19 -11.70 -14.26
CA GLN A 256 8.30 -12.85 -14.34
C GLN A 256 8.54 -13.71 -15.60
N THR A 257 8.94 -13.08 -16.71
CA THR A 257 9.31 -13.81 -17.94
C THR A 257 10.52 -14.71 -17.70
N TYR A 258 11.56 -14.19 -17.04
CA TYR A 258 12.76 -14.95 -16.70
C TYR A 258 12.45 -16.10 -15.73
N ASP A 259 11.56 -15.91 -14.75
CA ASP A 259 11.06 -16.99 -13.89
C ASP A 259 10.36 -18.09 -14.69
N ALA A 260 9.45 -17.72 -15.58
CA ALA A 260 8.73 -18.70 -16.42
C ALA A 260 9.71 -19.50 -17.31
N PHE A 261 10.65 -18.83 -17.97
CA PHE A 261 11.65 -19.49 -18.81
C PHE A 261 12.62 -20.36 -18.01
N ALA A 262 12.99 -19.95 -16.80
CA ALA A 262 13.82 -20.77 -15.92
C ALA A 262 13.11 -22.09 -15.59
N ARG A 263 11.81 -22.07 -15.26
CA ARG A 263 11.05 -23.30 -14.96
C ARG A 263 10.96 -24.24 -16.16
N VAL A 264 10.66 -23.69 -17.34
CA VAL A 264 10.56 -24.49 -18.57
C VAL A 264 11.93 -25.10 -18.90
N SER A 265 13.00 -24.31 -18.84
CA SER A 265 14.36 -24.78 -19.12
C SER A 265 14.80 -25.86 -18.13
N MET A 266 14.45 -25.71 -16.85
CA MET A 266 14.71 -26.71 -15.81
C MET A 266 14.02 -28.05 -16.13
N SER A 267 12.72 -27.99 -16.46
CA SER A 267 11.95 -29.18 -16.80
C SER A 267 12.50 -29.90 -18.03
N VAL A 268 12.90 -29.14 -19.05
CA VAL A 268 13.54 -29.69 -20.25
C VAL A 268 14.90 -30.30 -19.90
N GLY A 269 15.73 -29.63 -19.11
CA GLY A 269 17.02 -30.13 -18.66
C GLY A 269 16.92 -31.45 -17.89
N ILE A 270 15.96 -31.56 -16.97
CA ILE A 270 15.68 -32.80 -16.21
C ILE A 270 15.22 -33.92 -17.16
N ASN A 271 14.32 -33.61 -18.11
CA ASN A 271 13.84 -34.62 -19.05
C ASN A 271 14.99 -35.17 -19.93
N GLN A 272 15.88 -34.29 -20.38
CA GLN A 272 17.05 -34.69 -21.17
C GLN A 272 18.07 -35.47 -20.33
N LEU A 273 18.23 -35.13 -19.05
CA LEU A 273 19.04 -35.92 -18.13
C LEU A 273 18.47 -37.33 -17.95
N MET A 274 17.15 -37.47 -17.75
CA MET A 274 16.49 -38.78 -17.62
C MET A 274 16.58 -39.60 -18.92
N LEU A 275 16.47 -38.94 -20.07
CA LEU A 275 16.70 -39.57 -21.37
C LEU A 275 18.15 -40.07 -21.49
N GLY A 276 19.13 -39.26 -21.07
CA GLY A 276 20.53 -39.66 -20.97
C GLY A 276 20.72 -40.90 -20.09
N MET A 277 20.11 -40.93 -18.90
CA MET A 277 20.14 -42.10 -18.01
C MET A 277 19.52 -43.34 -18.66
N SER A 278 18.44 -43.17 -19.40
CA SER A 278 17.76 -44.27 -20.10
C SER A 278 18.67 -44.88 -21.18
N TYR A 279 19.36 -44.04 -21.96
CA TYR A 279 20.36 -44.51 -22.94
C TYR A 279 21.54 -45.21 -22.27
N TYR A 280 22.00 -44.70 -21.13
CA TYR A 280 23.07 -45.33 -20.36
C TYR A 280 22.68 -46.74 -19.87
N ILE A 281 21.48 -46.90 -19.33
CA ILE A 281 20.97 -48.21 -18.88
C ILE A 281 20.88 -49.19 -20.07
N LEU A 282 20.28 -48.76 -21.18
CA LEU A 282 20.15 -49.61 -22.39
C LEU A 282 21.49 -50.02 -22.98
N GLY A 283 22.52 -49.17 -22.87
CA GLY A 283 23.87 -49.48 -23.34
C GLY A 283 24.72 -50.26 -22.34
N SER A 284 24.26 -50.40 -21.10
CA SER A 284 24.96 -51.16 -20.05
C SER A 284 24.57 -52.64 -20.02
N GLU A 285 23.43 -53.00 -20.62
CA GLU A 285 23.06 -54.40 -20.80
C GLU A 285 23.95 -55.04 -21.90
N PRO A 286 24.59 -56.19 -21.61
CA PRO A 286 25.51 -56.86 -22.52
C PRO A 286 24.83 -57.53 -23.73
#